data_AF-A0A1Q9RRA7-F1
#
_entry.id   AF-A0A1Q9RRA7-F1
#
_cell.length_a   1.000
_cell.length_b   1.000
_cell.length_c   1.000
_cell.angle_alpha   90.00
_cell.angle_beta   90.00
_cell.angle_gamma   90.00
#
_symmetry.space_group_name_H-M   'P 1'
#
loop_
_entity.id
_entity.type
_entity.pdbx_description
1 polymer ?
#
loop_
_entity_poly.entity_id
_entity_poly.type
_entity_poly.pdbx_seq_one_letter_code
_entity_poly.pdbx_strand_id
1 'polypeptide(L)'
;MSETSDELKLAALRERVRAEPRLLVAYSGGVDSALVAAVAAQELGDRAVAVTAVSASLPRTERAAARAFATAHGISHVEVATDELDRPEYVANGGDRCYHCKSALFDALAPLAALSGARIALGTNTDDLGDHRPGQAAAVARGAIAPLLDAGLGKSDVRRISAALGLATAEKPAAACLSSRVAYGDPVTAEVLRRIEVAEEQVRGLGFPVCRVRAHGGGAVARVEVPAEDVPRAAELRSELDRAVRGAGFEFCALDMQGFASGRMNVLLGMPASR
;
A
#
# COMPACT_ATOMS: atom_id res chain seq x y z
N MET A 1 -24.28 -5.29 -20.72
CA MET A 1 -24.00 -6.58 -20.04
C MET A 1 -23.05 -6.43 -18.85
N SER A 2 -22.07 -5.51 -18.84
CA SER A 2 -21.17 -5.33 -17.68
C SER A 2 -21.82 -4.60 -16.50
N GLU A 3 -22.67 -3.61 -16.78
CA GLU A 3 -23.29 -2.75 -15.75
C GLU A 3 -24.17 -3.54 -14.77
N THR A 4 -25.00 -4.45 -15.29
CA THR A 4 -25.83 -5.36 -14.48
C THR A 4 -24.99 -6.33 -13.62
N SER A 5 -23.80 -6.73 -14.10
CA SER A 5 -22.90 -7.61 -13.35
C SER A 5 -22.22 -6.87 -12.19
N ASP A 6 -21.79 -5.62 -12.42
CA ASP A 6 -21.14 -4.79 -11.41
C ASP A 6 -22.14 -4.38 -10.31
N GLU A 7 -23.39 -4.09 -10.67
CA GLU A 7 -24.49 -3.85 -9.71
C GLU A 7 -24.76 -5.05 -8.81
N LEU A 8 -24.81 -6.27 -9.38
CA LEU A 8 -25.00 -7.50 -8.60
C LEU A 8 -23.83 -7.75 -7.64
N LYS A 9 -22.59 -7.55 -8.10
CA LYS A 9 -21.39 -7.67 -7.25
C LYS A 9 -21.37 -6.62 -6.13
N LEU A 10 -21.74 -5.38 -6.43
CA LEU A 10 -21.88 -4.34 -5.42
C LEU A 10 -22.98 -4.68 -4.41
N ALA A 11 -24.12 -5.20 -4.85
CA ALA A 11 -25.19 -5.66 -3.97
C ALA A 11 -24.71 -6.78 -3.03
N ALA A 12 -24.00 -7.78 -3.56
CA ALA A 12 -23.39 -8.85 -2.76
C ALA A 12 -22.38 -8.32 -1.74
N LEU A 13 -21.53 -7.36 -2.12
CA LEU A 13 -20.60 -6.68 -1.21
C LEU A 13 -21.34 -5.96 -0.08
N ARG A 14 -22.40 -5.22 -0.40
CA ARG A 14 -23.24 -4.52 0.58
C ARG A 14 -23.91 -5.50 1.55
N GLU A 15 -24.48 -6.58 1.04
CA GLU A 15 -25.08 -7.64 1.87
C GLU A 15 -24.05 -8.28 2.82
N ARG A 16 -22.87 -8.59 2.29
CA ARG A 16 -21.77 -9.16 3.09
C ARG A 16 -21.36 -8.22 4.22
N VAL A 17 -21.27 -6.93 3.94
CA VAL A 17 -20.96 -5.88 4.94
C VAL A 17 -22.08 -5.75 5.97
N ARG A 18 -23.36 -5.72 5.54
CA ARG A 18 -24.54 -5.61 6.43
C ARG A 18 -24.68 -6.79 7.39
N ALA A 19 -24.17 -7.97 7.02
CA ALA A 19 -24.18 -9.15 7.88
C ALA A 19 -23.31 -8.97 9.14
N GLU A 20 -22.43 -7.97 9.18
CA GLU A 20 -21.52 -7.74 10.30
C GLU A 20 -22.10 -6.67 11.26
N PRO A 21 -22.08 -6.92 12.58
CA PRO A 21 -22.63 -5.97 13.54
C PRO A 21 -21.82 -4.67 13.56
N ARG A 22 -20.48 -4.78 13.45
CA ARG A 22 -19.49 -3.69 13.46
C ARG A 22 -18.24 -4.10 12.69
N LEU A 23 -17.58 -3.14 12.03
CA LEU A 23 -16.38 -3.38 11.24
C LEU A 23 -15.24 -2.41 11.56
N LEU A 24 -14.03 -2.97 11.65
CA LEU A 24 -12.78 -2.24 11.51
C LEU A 24 -12.20 -2.54 10.14
N VAL A 25 -12.24 -1.57 9.22
CA VAL A 25 -11.70 -1.74 7.87
C VAL A 25 -10.22 -1.38 7.90
N ALA A 26 -9.33 -2.34 7.65
CA ALA A 26 -7.91 -2.05 7.47
C ALA A 26 -7.69 -1.27 6.16
N TYR A 27 -7.54 0.04 6.30
CA TYR A 27 -7.55 1.00 5.20
C TYR A 27 -6.14 1.50 4.88
N SER A 28 -5.61 1.08 3.72
CA SER A 28 -4.25 1.40 3.27
C SER A 28 -4.16 2.60 2.33
N GLY A 29 -5.29 3.21 1.96
CA GLY A 29 -5.32 4.27 0.93
C GLY A 29 -5.27 3.76 -0.52
N GLY A 30 -5.24 2.44 -0.72
CA GLY A 30 -5.36 1.79 -2.03
C GLY A 30 -6.82 1.50 -2.40
N VAL A 31 -7.07 1.34 -3.71
CA VAL A 31 -8.42 1.21 -4.30
C VAL A 31 -9.27 0.10 -3.65
N ASP A 32 -8.69 -1.07 -3.37
CA ASP A 32 -9.44 -2.18 -2.80
C ASP A 32 -9.95 -1.85 -1.38
N SER A 33 -9.04 -1.42 -0.50
CA SER A 33 -9.40 -1.05 0.88
C SER A 33 -10.30 0.19 0.93
N ALA A 34 -10.18 1.10 -0.03
CA ALA A 34 -11.01 2.30 -0.15
C ALA A 34 -12.46 1.94 -0.49
N LEU A 35 -12.67 0.99 -1.42
CA LEU A 35 -14.01 0.50 -1.74
C LEU A 35 -14.67 -0.17 -0.53
N VAL A 36 -13.93 -1.02 0.20
CA VAL A 36 -14.46 -1.65 1.43
C VAL A 36 -14.81 -0.58 2.47
N ALA A 37 -13.95 0.41 2.69
CA ALA A 37 -14.19 1.48 3.65
C ALA A 37 -15.42 2.32 3.29
N ALA A 38 -15.56 2.68 2.01
CA ALA A 38 -16.70 3.47 1.51
C ALA A 38 -18.01 2.71 1.66
N VAL A 39 -18.06 1.43 1.23
CA VAL A 39 -19.27 0.61 1.37
C VAL A 39 -19.60 0.34 2.84
N ALA A 40 -18.59 0.06 3.68
CA ALA A 40 -18.80 -0.12 5.12
C ALA A 40 -19.41 1.12 5.78
N ALA A 41 -18.92 2.32 5.45
CA ALA A 41 -19.49 3.57 5.94
C ALA A 41 -20.93 3.79 5.45
N GLN A 42 -21.22 3.51 4.17
CA GLN A 42 -22.56 3.63 3.60
C GLN A 42 -23.59 2.68 4.27
N GLU A 43 -23.19 1.44 4.54
CA GLU A 43 -24.12 0.41 5.03
C GLU A 43 -24.22 0.35 6.56
N LEU A 44 -23.14 0.67 7.28
CA LEU A 44 -23.07 0.52 8.73
C LEU A 44 -22.99 1.85 9.49
N GLY A 45 -22.71 2.97 8.82
CA GLY A 45 -22.52 4.28 9.45
C GLY A 45 -21.43 4.23 10.53
N ASP A 46 -21.74 4.73 11.72
CA ASP A 46 -20.83 4.77 12.88
C ASP A 46 -20.39 3.39 13.39
N ARG A 47 -21.00 2.31 12.91
CA ARG A 47 -20.59 0.93 13.22
C ARG A 47 -19.44 0.45 12.35
N ALA A 48 -19.01 1.22 11.35
CA ALA A 48 -17.81 0.98 10.58
C ALA A 48 -16.76 2.08 10.84
N VAL A 49 -15.53 1.66 11.11
CA VAL A 49 -14.38 2.56 11.26
C VAL A 49 -13.26 2.09 10.33
N ALA A 50 -12.79 2.98 9.47
CA ALA A 50 -11.58 2.77 8.69
C ALA A 50 -10.35 3.02 9.58
N VAL A 51 -9.39 2.10 9.55
CA VAL A 51 -8.17 2.19 10.35
C VAL A 51 -6.95 2.16 9.45
N THR A 52 -6.14 3.22 9.49
CA THR A 52 -4.86 3.28 8.79
C THR A 52 -3.72 3.02 9.76
N ALA A 53 -2.92 2.00 9.48
CA ALA A 53 -1.66 1.77 10.18
C ALA A 53 -0.63 2.81 9.77
N VAL A 54 -0.01 3.44 10.75
CA VAL A 54 0.99 4.48 10.58
C VAL A 54 2.31 3.97 11.15
N SER A 55 3.31 3.91 10.28
CA SER A 55 4.69 3.60 10.62
C SER A 55 5.62 4.37 9.68
N ALA A 56 6.93 4.20 9.86
CA ALA A 56 7.92 4.77 8.96
C ALA A 56 7.82 4.22 7.51
N SER A 57 7.10 3.12 7.28
CA SER A 57 6.95 2.52 5.95
C SER A 57 5.81 3.14 5.13
N LEU A 58 4.90 3.89 5.76
CA LEU A 58 3.82 4.61 5.10
C LEU A 58 4.30 6.02 4.68
N PRO A 59 4.31 6.36 3.37
CA PRO A 59 4.61 7.72 2.95
C PRO A 59 3.64 8.74 3.56
N ARG A 60 4.15 9.91 3.96
CA ARG A 60 3.36 11.02 4.52
C ARG A 60 2.29 11.51 3.55
N THR A 61 2.61 11.55 2.26
CA THR A 61 1.66 11.91 1.19
C THR A 61 0.51 10.92 1.11
N GLU A 62 0.80 9.62 1.27
CA GLU A 62 -0.22 8.55 1.28
C GLU A 62 -1.08 8.62 2.55
N ARG A 63 -0.47 8.89 3.72
CA ARG A 63 -1.21 9.14 4.97
C ARG A 63 -2.17 10.33 4.83
N ALA A 64 -1.69 11.45 4.29
CA ALA A 64 -2.50 12.63 4.06
C ALA A 64 -3.64 12.36 3.06
N ALA A 65 -3.36 11.65 1.97
CA ALA A 65 -4.36 11.26 0.98
C ALA A 65 -5.42 10.33 1.58
N ALA A 66 -5.03 9.37 2.42
CA ALA A 66 -5.96 8.48 3.12
C ALA A 66 -6.91 9.26 4.05
N ARG A 67 -6.38 10.20 4.83
CA ARG A 67 -7.19 11.10 5.67
C ARG A 67 -8.16 11.94 4.85
N ALA A 68 -7.67 12.58 3.78
CA ALA A 68 -8.49 13.41 2.91
C ALA A 68 -9.62 12.60 2.25
N PHE A 69 -9.33 11.39 1.78
CA PHE A 69 -10.33 10.47 1.24
C PHE A 69 -11.40 10.14 2.28
N ALA A 70 -11.01 9.75 3.49
CA ALA A 70 -11.96 9.42 4.54
C ALA A 70 -12.89 10.60 4.87
N THR A 71 -12.33 11.81 5.00
CA THR A 71 -13.13 13.02 5.23
C THR A 71 -14.09 13.31 4.07
N ALA A 72 -13.62 13.22 2.81
CA ALA A 72 -14.44 13.51 1.63
C ALA A 72 -15.64 12.57 1.48
N HIS A 73 -15.54 11.34 1.98
CA HIS A 73 -16.58 10.32 1.88
C HIS A 73 -17.33 10.08 3.20
N GLY A 74 -17.14 10.93 4.23
CA GLY A 74 -17.85 10.82 5.51
C GLY A 74 -17.52 9.52 6.28
N ILE A 75 -16.32 8.98 6.10
CA ILE A 75 -15.88 7.73 6.71
C ILE A 75 -15.25 8.04 8.08
N SER A 76 -15.79 7.43 9.14
CA SER A 76 -15.13 7.42 10.46
C SER A 76 -13.75 6.79 10.33
N HIS A 77 -12.70 7.56 10.60
CA HIS A 77 -11.31 7.17 10.35
C HIS A 77 -10.43 7.40 11.56
N VAL A 78 -9.62 6.40 11.88
CA VAL A 78 -8.61 6.48 12.93
C VAL A 78 -7.26 6.01 12.40
N GLU A 79 -6.20 6.57 12.95
CA GLU A 79 -4.83 6.15 12.68
C GLU A 79 -4.27 5.43 13.90
N VAL A 80 -3.60 4.30 13.67
CA VAL A 80 -2.97 3.50 14.72
C VAL A 80 -1.49 3.37 14.42
N ALA A 81 -0.65 3.52 15.43
CA ALA A 81 0.77 3.24 15.26
C ALA A 81 1.00 1.73 15.13
N THR A 82 1.89 1.31 14.23
CA THR A 82 2.37 -0.07 14.16
C THR A 82 3.88 -0.12 14.41
N ASP A 83 4.31 -1.26 14.96
CA ASP A 83 5.64 -1.50 15.50
C ASP A 83 6.44 -2.49 14.63
N GLU A 84 6.18 -2.54 13.32
CA GLU A 84 6.84 -3.54 12.49
C GLU A 84 8.38 -3.41 12.46
N LEU A 85 8.93 -2.22 12.72
CA LEU A 85 10.38 -2.00 12.84
C LEU A 85 10.99 -2.58 14.11
N ASP A 86 10.18 -2.93 15.12
CA ASP A 86 10.64 -3.60 16.34
C ASP A 86 10.79 -5.11 16.14
N ARG A 87 10.36 -5.63 14.97
CA ARG A 87 10.44 -7.05 14.60
C ARG A 87 11.72 -7.32 13.80
N PRO A 88 12.66 -8.12 14.34
CA PRO A 88 13.89 -8.47 13.62
C PRO A 88 13.64 -9.06 12.23
N GLU A 89 12.56 -9.81 12.06
CA GLU A 89 12.20 -10.47 10.80
C GLU A 89 11.71 -9.48 9.74
N TYR A 90 11.06 -8.39 10.14
CA TYR A 90 10.71 -7.30 9.23
C TYR A 90 11.97 -6.50 8.85
N VAL A 91 12.81 -6.19 9.84
CA VAL A 91 14.07 -5.46 9.64
C VAL A 91 15.00 -6.24 8.72
N ALA A 92 15.07 -7.56 8.82
CA ALA A 92 15.88 -8.42 7.95
C ALA A 92 15.50 -8.36 6.46
N ASN A 93 14.30 -7.85 6.14
CA ASN A 93 13.87 -7.58 4.77
C ASN A 93 13.94 -8.82 3.86
N GLY A 94 13.49 -9.97 4.36
CA GLY A 94 13.34 -11.21 3.60
C GLY A 94 12.12 -11.18 2.65
N GLY A 95 11.94 -12.26 1.89
CA GLY A 95 10.77 -12.45 1.01
C GLY A 95 9.43 -12.48 1.76
N ASP A 96 9.46 -12.71 3.07
CA ASP A 96 8.33 -12.73 3.99
C ASP A 96 8.11 -11.40 4.74
N ARG A 97 8.86 -10.32 4.46
CA ARG A 97 8.68 -9.00 5.12
C ARG A 97 7.22 -8.55 5.21
N CYS A 98 6.46 -8.73 4.13
CA CYS A 98 5.04 -8.34 4.07
C CYS A 98 4.16 -9.12 5.05
N TYR A 99 4.52 -10.36 5.40
CA TYR A 99 3.84 -11.13 6.44
C TYR A 99 4.04 -10.49 7.83
N HIS A 100 5.27 -10.13 8.17
CA HIS A 100 5.59 -9.51 9.46
C HIS A 100 4.93 -8.13 9.60
N CYS A 101 4.95 -7.34 8.52
CA CYS A 101 4.20 -6.09 8.43
C CYS A 101 2.71 -6.28 8.71
N LYS A 102 2.11 -7.30 8.08
CA LYS A 102 0.68 -7.60 8.27
C LYS A 102 0.38 -8.08 9.68
N SER A 103 1.28 -8.85 10.29
CA SER A 103 1.14 -9.28 11.68
C SER A 103 1.15 -8.10 12.64
N ALA A 104 2.05 -7.12 12.46
CA ALA A 104 2.07 -5.88 13.25
C ALA A 104 0.75 -5.09 13.14
N LEU A 105 0.19 -4.98 11.93
CA LEU A 105 -1.14 -4.39 11.75
C LEU A 105 -2.20 -5.13 12.56
N PHE A 106 -2.23 -6.47 12.51
CA PHE A 106 -3.21 -7.24 13.27
C PHE A 106 -3.05 -7.11 14.78
N ASP A 107 -1.82 -7.09 15.27
CA ASP A 107 -1.53 -6.94 16.69
C ASP A 107 -1.97 -5.55 17.20
N ALA A 108 -1.86 -4.51 16.37
CA ALA A 108 -2.38 -3.18 16.66
C ALA A 108 -3.93 -3.08 16.60
N LEU A 109 -4.57 -3.83 15.68
CA LEU A 109 -6.03 -3.81 15.53
C LEU A 109 -6.77 -4.71 16.52
N ALA A 110 -6.13 -5.77 17.02
CA ALA A 110 -6.79 -6.77 17.87
C ALA A 110 -7.41 -6.18 19.16
N PRO A 111 -6.75 -5.28 19.91
CA PRO A 111 -7.34 -4.64 21.08
C PRO A 111 -8.58 -3.80 20.72
N LEU A 112 -8.54 -3.09 19.59
CA LEU A 112 -9.67 -2.29 19.11
C LEU A 112 -10.85 -3.18 18.74
N ALA A 113 -10.59 -4.26 17.99
CA ALA A 113 -11.58 -5.24 17.57
C ALA A 113 -12.27 -5.88 18.78
N ALA A 114 -11.49 -6.28 19.79
CA ALA A 114 -11.98 -6.88 21.02
C ALA A 114 -12.84 -5.90 21.82
N LEU A 115 -12.41 -4.65 21.98
CA LEU A 115 -13.13 -3.63 22.73
C LEU A 115 -14.45 -3.24 22.06
N SER A 116 -14.45 -3.10 20.73
CA SER A 116 -15.63 -2.66 19.98
C SER A 116 -16.57 -3.80 19.58
N GLY A 117 -16.15 -5.06 19.73
CA GLY A 117 -16.84 -6.24 19.19
C GLY A 117 -16.91 -6.25 17.66
N ALA A 118 -15.93 -5.62 17.00
CA ALA A 118 -15.91 -5.49 15.54
C ALA A 118 -15.05 -6.57 14.89
N ARG A 119 -15.42 -7.01 13.68
CA ARG A 119 -14.53 -7.82 12.84
C ARG A 119 -13.60 -6.95 12.02
N ILE A 120 -12.40 -7.45 11.76
CA ILE A 120 -11.43 -6.78 10.91
C ILE A 120 -11.70 -7.16 9.45
N ALA A 121 -11.94 -6.17 8.59
CA ALA A 121 -12.14 -6.34 7.16
C ALA A 121 -10.89 -5.92 6.37
N LEU A 122 -10.50 -6.74 5.39
CA LEU A 122 -9.40 -6.47 4.47
C LEU A 122 -9.91 -6.22 3.05
N GLY A 123 -9.19 -5.40 2.28
CA GLY A 123 -9.42 -5.21 0.85
C GLY A 123 -8.85 -6.34 -0.03
N THR A 124 -8.87 -7.59 0.43
CA THR A 124 -8.44 -8.74 -0.39
C THR A 124 -9.51 -9.06 -1.44
N ASN A 125 -9.12 -9.23 -2.70
CA ASN A 125 -10.00 -9.51 -3.84
C ASN A 125 -9.70 -10.89 -4.48
N THR A 126 -10.49 -11.33 -5.48
CA THR A 126 -10.33 -12.67 -6.09
C THR A 126 -9.03 -12.88 -6.85
N ASP A 127 -8.46 -11.82 -7.41
CA ASP A 127 -7.19 -11.91 -8.15
C ASP A 127 -6.01 -12.17 -7.21
N ASP A 128 -6.20 -11.97 -5.90
CA ASP A 128 -5.17 -12.21 -4.90
C ASP A 128 -5.04 -13.70 -4.50
N LEU A 129 -5.95 -14.58 -4.94
CA LEU A 129 -5.98 -16.01 -4.56
C LEU A 129 -4.83 -16.84 -5.14
N GLY A 130 -4.21 -16.37 -6.23
CA GLY A 130 -3.07 -17.03 -6.90
C GLY A 130 -1.71 -16.47 -6.51
N ASP A 131 -1.66 -15.36 -5.78
CA ASP A 131 -0.41 -14.73 -5.38
C ASP A 131 0.16 -15.42 -4.12
N HIS A 132 1.48 -15.63 -4.07
CA HIS A 132 2.17 -16.01 -2.84
C HIS A 132 2.09 -14.85 -1.82
N ARG A 133 1.01 -14.81 -1.03
CA ARG A 133 0.73 -13.78 -0.03
C ARG A 133 0.71 -14.38 1.37
N PRO A 134 1.87 -14.62 1.99
CA PRO A 134 1.94 -15.17 3.34
C PRO A 134 1.11 -14.32 4.34
N GLY A 135 1.00 -12.99 4.13
CA GLY A 135 0.18 -12.11 4.97
C GLY A 135 -1.34 -12.41 4.99
N GLN A 136 -1.89 -13.10 4.00
CA GLN A 136 -3.31 -13.50 4.00
C GLN A 136 -3.57 -14.67 4.97
N ALA A 137 -2.64 -15.61 5.10
CA ALA A 137 -2.79 -16.72 6.04
C ALA A 137 -2.87 -16.22 7.50
N ALA A 138 -2.04 -15.22 7.85
CA ALA A 138 -2.09 -14.57 9.17
C ALA A 138 -3.44 -13.88 9.44
N ALA A 139 -4.07 -13.33 8.40
CA ALA A 139 -5.35 -12.63 8.52
C ALA A 139 -6.50 -13.59 8.82
N VAL A 140 -6.56 -14.71 8.09
CA VAL A 140 -7.59 -15.74 8.27
C VAL A 140 -7.49 -16.38 9.66
N ALA A 141 -6.27 -16.70 10.10
CA ALA A 141 -6.04 -17.27 11.43
C ALA A 141 -6.51 -16.33 12.57
N ARG A 142 -6.53 -15.03 12.34
CA ARG A 142 -6.98 -13.99 13.29
C ARG A 142 -8.44 -13.55 13.05
N GLY A 143 -9.21 -14.30 12.27
CA GLY A 143 -10.65 -14.08 12.08
C GLY A 143 -11.02 -12.88 11.20
N ALA A 144 -10.05 -12.33 10.45
CA ALA A 144 -10.29 -11.26 9.50
C ALA A 144 -11.18 -11.75 8.34
N ILE A 145 -11.98 -10.84 7.80
CA ILE A 145 -12.85 -11.11 6.65
C ILE A 145 -12.34 -10.37 5.42
N ALA A 146 -12.72 -10.84 4.23
CA ALA A 146 -12.34 -10.25 2.96
C ALA A 146 -13.61 -9.99 2.12
N PRO A 147 -14.35 -8.89 2.38
CA PRO A 147 -15.66 -8.69 1.78
C PRO A 147 -15.66 -8.66 0.24
N LEU A 148 -14.59 -8.16 -0.38
CA LEU A 148 -14.48 -8.16 -1.84
C LEU A 148 -14.33 -9.58 -2.39
N LEU A 149 -13.49 -10.39 -1.75
CA LEU A 149 -13.31 -11.80 -2.08
C LEU A 149 -14.62 -12.59 -1.88
N ASP A 150 -15.30 -12.38 -0.74
CA ASP A 150 -16.57 -13.03 -0.41
C ASP A 150 -17.68 -12.71 -1.43
N ALA A 151 -17.65 -11.52 -2.02
CA ALA A 151 -18.58 -11.08 -3.06
C ALA A 151 -18.11 -11.37 -4.50
N GLY A 152 -16.96 -12.04 -4.67
CA GLY A 152 -16.44 -12.44 -5.99
C GLY A 152 -15.94 -11.27 -6.84
N LEU A 153 -15.48 -10.18 -6.21
CA LEU A 153 -14.90 -9.04 -6.91
C LEU A 153 -13.42 -9.28 -7.20
N GLY A 154 -13.04 -9.12 -8.46
CA GLY A 154 -11.65 -8.93 -8.88
C GLY A 154 -11.28 -7.45 -8.98
N LYS A 155 -10.00 -7.19 -9.21
CA LYS A 155 -9.39 -5.86 -9.31
C LYS A 155 -10.04 -4.97 -10.36
N SER A 156 -10.45 -5.55 -11.49
CA SER A 156 -11.14 -4.79 -12.54
C SER A 156 -12.54 -4.35 -12.10
N ASP A 157 -13.27 -5.22 -11.40
CA ASP A 157 -14.59 -4.90 -10.83
C ASP A 157 -14.45 -3.80 -9.77
N VAL A 158 -13.47 -3.94 -8.88
CA VAL A 158 -13.17 -2.97 -7.83
C VAL A 158 -12.94 -1.57 -8.41
N ARG A 159 -12.16 -1.44 -9.49
CA ARG A 159 -11.93 -0.14 -10.14
C ARG A 159 -13.20 0.43 -10.77
N ARG A 160 -13.96 -0.38 -11.52
CA ARG A 160 -15.22 0.07 -12.16
C ARG A 160 -16.25 0.50 -11.13
N ILE A 161 -16.46 -0.29 -10.08
CA ILE A 161 -17.39 0.02 -9.00
C ILE A 161 -16.91 1.26 -8.23
N SER A 162 -15.61 1.38 -7.95
CA SER A 162 -15.05 2.58 -7.32
C SER A 162 -15.30 3.84 -8.15
N ALA A 163 -15.14 3.76 -9.48
CA ALA A 163 -15.42 4.87 -10.39
C ALA A 163 -16.91 5.22 -10.41
N ALA A 164 -17.80 4.23 -10.47
CA ALA A 164 -19.25 4.42 -10.43
C ALA A 164 -19.73 5.06 -9.11
N LEU A 165 -19.05 4.77 -7.99
CA LEU A 165 -19.29 5.39 -6.68
C LEU A 165 -18.59 6.74 -6.50
N GLY A 166 -17.89 7.25 -7.52
CA GLY A 166 -17.18 8.53 -7.47
C GLY A 166 -15.96 8.54 -6.54
N LEU A 167 -15.35 7.37 -6.27
CA LEU A 167 -14.19 7.26 -5.39
C LEU A 167 -12.91 7.68 -6.14
N ALA A 168 -12.23 8.72 -5.65
CA ALA A 168 -11.01 9.25 -6.27
C ALA A 168 -9.86 8.22 -6.36
N THR A 169 -9.92 7.14 -5.58
CA THR A 169 -8.95 6.04 -5.62
C THR A 169 -9.08 5.14 -6.85
N ALA A 170 -10.16 5.24 -7.63
CA ALA A 170 -10.41 4.39 -8.80
C ALA A 170 -9.29 4.49 -9.85
N GLU A 171 -8.76 5.69 -10.07
CA GLU A 171 -7.67 5.97 -11.03
C GLU A 171 -6.29 6.01 -10.36
N LYS A 172 -6.24 5.91 -9.03
CA LYS A 172 -4.99 5.97 -8.29
C LYS A 172 -4.10 4.76 -8.65
N PRO A 173 -2.84 4.97 -9.05
CA PRO A 173 -1.88 3.89 -9.21
C PRO A 173 -1.68 3.13 -7.90
N ALA A 174 -1.31 1.85 -7.98
CA ALA A 174 -0.99 1.09 -6.78
C ALA A 174 0.24 1.71 -6.08
N ALA A 175 0.03 2.22 -4.86
CA ALA A 175 1.10 2.72 -4.02
C ALA A 175 1.68 1.56 -3.20
N ALA A 176 2.98 1.30 -3.36
CA ALA A 176 3.71 0.39 -2.49
C ALA A 176 4.28 1.15 -1.29
N CYS A 177 4.50 0.47 -0.16
CA CYS A 177 5.17 1.04 1.02
C CYS A 177 6.63 1.42 0.71
N LEU A 178 7.20 2.33 1.52
CA LEU A 178 8.60 2.76 1.37
C LEU A 178 9.58 1.58 1.47
N SER A 179 9.27 0.57 2.27
CA SER A 179 10.12 -0.63 2.43
C SER A 179 10.27 -1.43 1.13
N SER A 180 9.36 -1.29 0.16
CA SER A 180 9.52 -1.89 -1.16
C SER A 180 10.65 -1.27 -1.98
N ARG A 181 11.25 -0.17 -1.51
CA ARG A 181 12.41 0.48 -2.14
C ARG A 181 13.73 -0.04 -1.57
N VAL A 182 13.71 -0.76 -0.45
CA VAL A 182 14.93 -1.36 0.12
C VAL A 182 15.18 -2.71 -0.54
N ALA A 183 16.40 -2.94 -1.04
CA ALA A 183 16.78 -4.21 -1.64
C ALA A 183 16.62 -5.37 -0.66
N TYR A 184 16.05 -6.49 -1.12
CA TYR A 184 15.87 -7.67 -0.29
C TYR A 184 17.22 -8.10 0.33
N GLY A 185 17.20 -8.42 1.62
CA GLY A 185 18.39 -8.70 2.42
C GLY A 185 19.09 -7.46 3.01
N ASP A 186 18.88 -6.26 2.48
CA ASP A 186 19.33 -5.02 3.14
C ASP A 186 18.38 -4.66 4.28
N PRO A 187 18.89 -4.24 5.45
CA PRO A 187 18.05 -3.97 6.61
C PRO A 187 17.11 -2.79 6.39
N VAL A 188 15.83 -2.97 6.74
CA VAL A 188 14.84 -1.89 6.74
C VAL A 188 14.93 -1.13 8.05
N THR A 189 15.31 0.15 7.97
CA THR A 189 15.40 1.04 9.14
C THR A 189 14.58 2.32 8.92
N ALA A 190 14.11 2.93 10.01
CA ALA A 190 13.40 4.22 9.94
C ALA A 190 14.24 5.30 9.22
N GLU A 191 15.56 5.26 9.41
CA GLU A 191 16.47 6.19 8.76
C GLU A 191 16.49 6.00 7.24
N VAL A 192 16.69 4.77 6.74
CA VAL A 192 16.70 4.49 5.30
C VAL A 192 15.35 4.85 4.66
N LEU A 193 14.23 4.53 5.33
CA LEU A 193 12.89 4.89 4.84
C LEU A 193 12.69 6.40 4.74
N ARG A 194 13.17 7.17 5.73
CA ARG A 194 13.14 8.64 5.67
C ARG A 194 14.00 9.18 4.53
N ARG A 195 15.21 8.65 4.32
CA ARG A 195 16.09 9.06 3.21
C ARG A 195 15.41 8.81 1.87
N ILE A 196 14.79 7.65 1.69
CA ILE A 196 14.02 7.29 0.48
C ILE A 196 12.88 8.30 0.25
N GLU A 197 12.08 8.59 1.28
CA GLU A 197 10.94 9.50 1.17
C GLU A 197 11.38 10.91 0.74
N VAL A 198 12.41 11.46 1.39
CA VAL A 198 12.97 12.77 1.07
C VAL A 198 13.57 12.79 -0.33
N ALA A 199 14.31 11.74 -0.71
CA ALA A 199 14.89 11.66 -2.05
C ALA A 199 13.81 11.60 -3.14
N GLU A 200 12.76 10.78 -2.97
CA GLU A 200 11.65 10.74 -3.92
C GLU A 200 10.91 12.09 -3.99
N GLU A 201 10.75 12.82 -2.87
CA GLU A 201 10.16 14.16 -2.86
C GLU A 201 10.99 15.16 -3.67
N GLN A 202 12.32 15.17 -3.48
CA GLN A 202 13.21 16.06 -4.22
C GLN A 202 13.28 15.71 -5.70
N VAL A 203 13.31 14.42 -6.05
CA VAL A 203 13.27 13.96 -7.45
C VAL A 203 11.95 14.37 -8.12
N ARG A 204 10.81 14.27 -7.42
CA ARG A 204 9.53 14.81 -7.90
C ARG A 204 9.60 16.33 -8.13
N GLY A 205 10.28 17.06 -7.25
CA GLY A 205 10.55 18.50 -7.40
C GLY A 205 11.36 18.88 -8.64
N LEU A 206 12.14 17.94 -9.21
CA LEU A 206 12.85 18.11 -10.49
C LEU A 206 11.96 17.79 -11.72
N GLY A 207 10.65 17.62 -11.50
CA GLY A 207 9.67 17.37 -12.54
C GLY A 207 9.52 15.90 -12.92
N PHE A 208 9.91 14.94 -12.07
CA PHE A 208 9.68 13.50 -12.27
C PHE A 208 8.54 13.03 -11.33
N PRO A 209 7.26 13.27 -11.67
CA PRO A 209 6.12 12.97 -10.78
C PRO A 209 6.00 11.47 -10.49
N VAL A 210 6.40 10.63 -11.44
CA VAL A 210 6.53 9.18 -11.27
C VAL A 210 8.01 8.88 -11.10
N CYS A 211 8.41 8.47 -9.90
CA CYS A 211 9.77 8.03 -9.63
C CYS A 211 9.81 7.01 -8.49
N ARG A 212 10.91 6.28 -8.39
CA ARG A 212 11.29 5.49 -7.20
C ARG A 212 12.76 5.74 -6.89
N VAL A 213 13.10 5.79 -5.61
CA VAL A 213 14.50 5.79 -5.16
C VAL A 213 14.74 4.49 -4.42
N ARG A 214 15.46 3.55 -5.04
CA ARG A 214 15.80 2.24 -4.45
C ARG A 214 17.06 2.33 -3.63
N ALA A 215 17.01 1.86 -2.39
CA ALA A 215 18.17 1.77 -1.51
C ALA A 215 18.86 0.40 -1.67
N HIS A 216 20.18 0.42 -1.84
CA HIS A 216 21.05 -0.75 -1.98
C HIS A 216 22.29 -0.63 -1.09
N GLY A 217 22.91 -1.77 -0.78
CA GLY A 217 24.19 -1.86 -0.07
C GLY A 217 24.06 -1.32 1.35
N GLY A 218 23.07 -1.81 2.10
CA GLY A 218 22.76 -1.30 3.44
C GLY A 218 22.27 0.15 3.48
N GLY A 219 21.80 0.69 2.36
CA GLY A 219 21.32 2.07 2.26
C GLY A 219 22.39 3.11 1.90
N ALA A 220 23.56 2.68 1.43
CA ALA A 220 24.61 3.57 0.94
C ALA A 220 24.30 4.11 -0.48
N VAL A 221 23.72 3.28 -1.35
CA VAL A 221 23.45 3.62 -2.74
C VAL A 221 21.96 3.86 -2.95
N ALA A 222 21.63 4.98 -3.59
CA ALA A 222 20.29 5.26 -4.08
C ALA A 222 20.25 5.15 -5.61
N ARG A 223 19.49 4.18 -6.12
CA ARG A 223 19.20 4.00 -7.54
C ARG A 223 17.85 4.64 -7.87
N VAL A 224 17.89 5.70 -8.67
CA VAL A 224 16.71 6.42 -9.14
C VAL A 224 16.11 5.71 -10.35
N GLU A 225 14.81 5.43 -10.29
CA GLU A 225 14.00 4.90 -11.39
C GLU A 225 12.96 5.96 -11.77
N VAL A 226 12.93 6.34 -13.05
CA VAL A 226 11.92 7.21 -13.67
C VAL A 226 11.30 6.49 -14.88
N PRO A 227 10.14 6.89 -15.42
CA PRO A 227 9.62 6.31 -16.67
C PRO A 227 10.71 6.21 -17.74
N ALA A 228 10.67 5.17 -18.57
CA ALA A 228 11.73 4.89 -19.54
C ALA A 228 11.94 6.06 -20.52
N GLU A 229 10.84 6.72 -20.89
CA GLU A 229 10.82 7.94 -21.70
C GLU A 229 11.49 9.15 -21.03
N ASP A 230 11.56 9.18 -19.70
CA ASP A 230 12.16 10.25 -18.89
C ASP A 230 13.66 10.02 -18.61
N VAL A 231 14.19 8.82 -18.88
CA VAL A 231 15.61 8.47 -18.58
C VAL A 231 16.60 9.41 -19.26
N PRO A 232 16.47 9.80 -20.56
CA PRO A 232 17.36 10.77 -21.18
C PRO A 232 17.38 12.12 -20.45
N ARG A 233 16.20 12.64 -20.08
CA ARG A 233 16.06 13.89 -19.33
C ARG A 233 16.67 13.79 -17.93
N ALA A 234 16.51 12.64 -17.26
CA ALA A 234 17.15 12.38 -15.98
C ALA A 234 18.68 12.38 -16.09
N ALA A 235 19.25 11.81 -17.15
CA ALA A 235 20.69 11.81 -17.39
C ALA A 235 21.27 13.22 -17.65
N GLU A 236 20.48 14.09 -18.30
CA GLU A 236 20.81 15.51 -18.46
C GLU A 236 20.86 16.23 -17.09
N LEU A 237 19.90 15.93 -16.21
CA LEU A 237 19.79 16.46 -14.83
C LEU A 237 20.62 15.68 -13.80
N ARG A 238 21.68 14.97 -14.22
CA ARG A 238 22.48 14.10 -13.33
C ARG A 238 23.05 14.82 -12.10
N SER A 239 23.42 16.09 -12.22
CA SER A 239 24.04 16.85 -11.12
C SER A 239 22.99 17.24 -10.06
N GLU A 240 21.78 17.55 -10.52
CA GLU A 240 20.62 17.86 -9.70
C GLU A 240 20.11 16.61 -8.98
N LEU A 241 20.03 15.47 -9.69
CA LEU A 241 19.68 14.18 -9.12
C LEU A 241 20.69 13.75 -8.05
N ASP A 242 21.99 13.83 -8.34
CA ASP A 242 23.04 13.50 -7.36
C ASP A 242 22.91 14.38 -6.11
N ARG A 243 22.74 15.70 -6.29
CA ARG A 243 22.56 16.62 -5.16
C ARG A 243 21.32 16.32 -4.34
N ALA A 244 20.20 16.00 -4.99
CA ALA A 244 18.95 15.64 -4.31
C ALA A 244 19.15 14.36 -3.47
N VAL A 245 19.64 13.30 -4.10
CA VAL A 245 19.83 12.01 -3.46
C VAL A 245 20.85 12.08 -2.32
N ARG A 246 22.00 12.73 -2.52
CA ARG A 246 23.01 12.88 -1.47
C ARG A 246 22.55 13.82 -0.36
N GLY A 247 21.81 14.88 -0.70
CA GLY A 247 21.16 15.76 0.27
C GLY A 247 20.12 15.06 1.14
N ALA A 248 19.49 13.99 0.65
CA ALA A 248 18.61 13.13 1.44
C ALA A 248 19.37 12.20 2.42
N GLY A 249 20.68 12.01 2.23
CA GLY A 249 21.55 11.23 3.12
C GLY A 249 22.14 9.95 2.52
N PHE A 250 22.10 9.77 1.20
CA PHE A 250 22.78 8.66 0.51
C PHE A 250 24.24 9.02 0.18
N GLU A 251 25.11 8.01 0.09
CA GLU A 251 26.51 8.21 -0.28
C GLU A 251 26.67 8.36 -1.79
N PHE A 252 25.98 7.49 -2.54
CA PHE A 252 26.07 7.39 -3.99
C PHE A 252 24.69 7.48 -4.66
N CYS A 253 24.65 8.16 -5.80
CA CYS A 253 23.49 8.22 -6.68
C CYS A 253 23.74 7.40 -7.96
N ALA A 254 22.75 6.61 -8.37
CA ALA A 254 22.74 5.89 -9.64
C ALA A 254 21.41 6.14 -10.36
N LEU A 255 21.42 6.13 -11.69
CA LEU A 255 20.22 6.15 -12.52
C LEU A 255 20.00 4.76 -13.13
N ASP A 256 18.79 4.22 -13.01
CA ASP A 256 18.45 2.96 -13.65
C ASP A 256 18.20 3.16 -15.15
N MET A 257 19.05 2.55 -15.98
CA MET A 257 18.99 2.69 -17.44
C MET A 257 17.74 2.04 -18.07
N GLN A 258 17.09 1.11 -17.37
CA GLN A 258 15.85 0.49 -17.82
C GLN A 258 14.61 1.24 -17.34
N GLY A 259 14.76 2.31 -16.56
CA GLY A 259 13.67 3.09 -15.98
C GLY A 259 12.83 2.33 -14.96
N PHE A 260 11.63 2.85 -14.68
CA PHE A 260 10.69 2.34 -13.69
C PHE A 260 9.82 1.22 -14.26
N ALA A 261 9.76 0.10 -13.54
CA ALA A 261 8.79 -0.97 -13.77
C ALA A 261 8.28 -1.52 -12.43
N SER A 262 6.98 -1.81 -12.36
CA SER A 262 6.38 -2.42 -11.17
C SER A 262 6.95 -3.83 -10.94
N GLY A 263 7.15 -4.23 -9.68
CA GLY A 263 7.62 -5.58 -9.33
C GLY A 263 9.07 -5.91 -9.65
N ARG A 264 9.86 -5.01 -10.28
CA ARG A 264 11.25 -5.29 -10.71
C ARG A 264 12.21 -5.72 -9.59
N MET A 265 11.95 -5.31 -8.34
CA MET A 265 12.76 -5.75 -7.18
C MET A 265 12.62 -7.25 -6.87
N ASN A 266 11.57 -7.92 -7.36
CA ASN A 266 11.37 -9.36 -7.15
C ASN A 266 12.43 -10.22 -7.85
N VAL A 267 13.19 -9.66 -8.79
CA VAL A 267 14.36 -10.33 -9.40
C VAL A 267 15.37 -10.75 -8.34
N LEU A 268 15.51 -9.98 -7.25
CA LEU A 268 16.40 -10.32 -6.13
C LEU A 268 15.93 -11.52 -5.31
N LEU A 269 14.66 -11.93 -5.44
CA LEU A 269 14.12 -13.14 -4.82
C LEU A 269 14.22 -14.37 -5.75
N GLY A 270 14.84 -14.23 -6.93
CA GLY A 270 14.86 -15.29 -7.94
C GLY A 270 13.49 -15.55 -8.59
N MET A 271 12.52 -14.66 -8.41
CA MET A 271 11.21 -14.76 -9.06
C MET A 271 11.26 -14.09 -10.44
N PRO A 272 10.56 -14.63 -11.46
CA PRO A 272 10.47 -13.97 -12.76
C PRO A 272 9.86 -12.57 -12.59
N ALA A 273 10.47 -11.57 -13.24
CA ALA A 273 9.89 -10.23 -13.29
C ALA A 273 8.49 -10.32 -13.92
N SER A 274 7.49 -9.75 -13.25
CA SER A 274 6.16 -9.57 -13.84
C SER A 274 6.32 -8.80 -15.14
N ARG A 275 5.98 -9.43 -16.27
CA ARG A 275 5.99 -8.81 -17.59
C ARG A 275 4.91 -7.76 -17.71
#